data_AF-A0A9P5C4R0-F1
#
_entry.id   AF-A0A9P5C4R0-F1
#
_cell.length_a   1.000
_cell.length_b   1.000
_cell.length_c   1.000
_cell.angle_alpha   90.00
_cell.angle_beta   90.00
_cell.angle_gamma   90.00
#
_symmetry.space_group_name_H-M   'P 1'
#
loop_
_entity.id
_entity.type
_entity.pdbx_description
1 polymer ?
#
loop_
_entity_poly.entity_id
_entity_poly.type
_entity_poly.pdbx_seq_one_letter_code
_entity_poly.pdbx_strand_id
1 'polypeptide(L)'
;MYTTSLLTALLATPLALAAPSVYPHISLRAPTDNAKCPIVLDGRVPTNLSKTPTVFDTSNALFNPDYVKGNNLTWSQILKFPTIEPSRFDGITHSAVEVTISDASIFQKQYGFRRAGLQFAKDSPQDPSDEGIKTLHFSVKQDPTRPLNLTHEYLNVWHEAADYSNNQIQFQVGTLIDNASSKKNNFKILDRAGKQIWGIPIDYKKWQNFAIKLDYTKNQTTVYYSAGAAKLARVAGPTSVNLAGGGQFQIGVLKKPTGTSDVVNAGYQEANLNEGQIYGGLFVEDSANGCISL
;
A
#
# COMPACT_ATOMS: atom_id res chain seq x y z
N MET A 1 -31.77 75.60 -20.04
CA MET A 1 -31.30 75.10 -18.72
C MET A 1 -30.72 73.72 -18.92
N TYR A 2 -29.52 73.52 -18.39
CA TYR A 2 -28.66 72.35 -18.54
C TYR A 2 -29.30 71.05 -18.03
N THR A 3 -29.03 69.92 -18.72
CA THR A 3 -28.63 68.61 -18.15
C THR A 3 -28.52 67.57 -19.27
N THR A 4 -27.30 67.19 -19.67
CA THR A 4 -26.51 65.99 -19.29
C THR A 4 -26.85 64.69 -20.04
N SER A 5 -25.75 64.12 -20.53
CA SER A 5 -25.49 62.93 -21.36
C SER A 5 -26.11 61.61 -20.92
N LEU A 6 -26.19 60.66 -21.87
CA LEU A 6 -25.55 59.33 -21.76
C LEU A 6 -25.55 58.60 -23.12
N LEU A 7 -24.35 58.31 -23.63
CA LEU A 7 -24.08 57.43 -24.77
C LEU A 7 -24.23 55.97 -24.30
N THR A 8 -25.03 55.16 -25.00
CA THR A 8 -25.07 53.70 -24.85
C THR A 8 -24.38 53.05 -26.05
N ALA A 9 -23.25 52.40 -25.80
CA ALA A 9 -22.56 51.53 -26.75
C ALA A 9 -23.14 50.11 -26.64
N LEU A 10 -23.68 49.57 -27.76
CA LEU A 10 -24.04 48.16 -27.88
C LEU A 10 -22.77 47.34 -28.16
N LEU A 11 -22.44 46.41 -27.27
CA LEU A 11 -21.44 45.36 -27.48
C LEU A 11 -22.12 44.12 -28.09
N ALA A 12 -21.65 43.71 -29.27
CA ALA A 12 -22.01 42.46 -29.92
C ALA A 12 -21.27 41.28 -29.27
N THR A 13 -21.99 40.22 -28.95
CA THR A 13 -21.44 38.94 -28.48
C THR A 13 -21.10 38.02 -29.66
N PRO A 14 -19.93 37.37 -29.70
CA PRO A 14 -19.69 36.29 -30.65
C PRO A 14 -20.17 34.95 -30.08
N LEU A 15 -21.03 34.28 -30.84
CA LEU A 15 -21.37 32.86 -30.66
C LEU A 15 -20.13 32.02 -30.98
N ALA A 16 -19.50 31.45 -29.95
CA ALA A 16 -18.50 30.41 -30.12
C ALA A 16 -19.20 29.06 -30.38
N LEU A 17 -19.12 28.57 -31.62
CA LEU A 17 -19.44 27.17 -31.94
C LEU A 17 -18.40 26.26 -31.29
N ALA A 18 -18.82 25.47 -30.30
CA ALA A 18 -18.00 24.41 -29.73
C ALA A 18 -17.93 23.23 -30.72
N ALA A 19 -16.73 22.94 -31.23
CA ALA A 19 -16.46 21.73 -31.99
C ALA A 19 -16.51 20.50 -31.06
N PRO A 20 -17.05 19.34 -31.50
CA PRO A 20 -17.08 18.13 -30.69
C PRO A 20 -15.65 17.61 -30.49
N SER A 21 -15.23 17.51 -29.22
CA SER A 21 -13.91 17.00 -28.87
C SER A 21 -13.84 15.50 -29.17
N VAL A 22 -12.97 15.11 -30.10
CA VAL A 22 -12.62 13.71 -30.40
C VAL A 22 -11.58 13.25 -29.37
N TYR A 23 -11.97 13.18 -28.10
CA TYR A 23 -11.22 12.43 -27.10
C TYR A 23 -12.02 11.17 -26.79
N PRO A 24 -11.42 9.97 -26.87
CA PRO A 24 -12.12 8.76 -26.45
C PRO A 24 -12.49 8.95 -24.98
N HIS A 25 -13.79 8.96 -24.70
CA HIS A 25 -14.30 8.88 -23.35
C HIS A 25 -13.71 7.62 -22.72
N ILE A 26 -12.71 7.80 -21.86
CA ILE A 26 -12.23 6.75 -20.98
C ILE A 26 -13.41 6.45 -20.06
N SER A 27 -14.19 5.43 -20.41
CA SER A 27 -15.21 4.88 -19.54
C SER A 27 -14.48 4.37 -18.30
N LEU A 28 -14.53 5.13 -17.21
CA LEU A 28 -14.08 4.70 -15.89
C LEU A 28 -14.93 3.49 -15.51
N ARG A 29 -14.43 2.29 -15.81
CA ARG A 29 -15.03 1.07 -15.30
C ARG A 29 -14.98 1.17 -13.77
N ALA A 30 -16.13 1.04 -13.11
CA ALA A 30 -16.20 1.05 -11.66
C ALA A 30 -15.20 0.04 -11.08
N PRO A 31 -14.61 0.29 -9.89
CA PRO A 31 -13.83 -0.71 -9.18
C PRO A 31 -14.63 -2.01 -9.09
N THR A 32 -13.99 -3.15 -9.38
CA THR A 32 -14.66 -4.45 -9.39
C THR A 32 -13.93 -5.40 -8.46
N ASP A 33 -14.66 -6.16 -7.66
CA ASP A 33 -14.18 -7.30 -6.85
C ASP A 33 -13.65 -8.49 -7.71
N ASN A 34 -13.35 -8.25 -8.99
CA ASN A 34 -13.06 -9.29 -9.96
C ASN A 34 -11.59 -9.72 -9.92
N ALA A 35 -11.13 -10.15 -8.74
CA ALA A 35 -10.05 -11.12 -8.68
C ALA A 35 -10.53 -12.36 -9.44
N LYS A 36 -9.86 -12.69 -10.55
CA LYS A 36 -10.28 -13.77 -11.47
C LYS A 36 -9.50 -15.06 -11.24
N CYS A 37 -8.41 -14.99 -10.48
CA CYS A 37 -7.59 -16.14 -10.14
C CYS A 37 -7.96 -16.67 -8.75
N PRO A 38 -7.72 -17.95 -8.46
CA PRO A 38 -7.97 -18.50 -7.13
C PRO A 38 -7.19 -17.70 -6.07
N ILE A 39 -7.89 -17.21 -5.05
CA ILE A 39 -7.28 -16.49 -3.94
C ILE A 39 -6.80 -17.50 -2.90
N VAL A 40 -5.54 -17.41 -2.49
CA VAL A 40 -4.95 -18.26 -1.44
C VAL A 40 -4.96 -17.58 -0.07
N LEU A 41 -4.77 -16.26 -0.04
CA LEU A 41 -4.90 -15.42 1.16
C LEU A 41 -5.77 -14.22 0.81
N ASP A 42 -6.82 -13.96 1.59
CA ASP A 42 -7.70 -12.81 1.40
C ASP A 42 -7.71 -11.97 2.68
N GLY A 43 -7.21 -10.74 2.57
CA GLY A 43 -7.20 -9.74 3.64
C GLY A 43 -8.01 -8.51 3.28
N ARG A 44 -8.82 -8.55 2.22
CA ARG A 44 -9.75 -7.46 1.94
C ARG A 44 -10.77 -7.41 3.07
N VAL A 45 -10.93 -6.24 3.68
CA VAL A 45 -11.76 -6.10 4.87
C VAL A 45 -13.22 -5.98 4.45
N PRO A 46 -14.11 -6.94 4.79
CA PRO A 46 -15.52 -6.82 4.49
C PRO A 46 -16.14 -5.57 5.13
N THR A 47 -17.02 -4.89 4.41
CA THR A 47 -17.60 -3.62 4.87
C THR A 47 -18.34 -3.74 6.20
N ASN A 48 -18.95 -4.89 6.50
CA ASN A 48 -19.59 -5.13 7.80
C ASN A 48 -18.58 -5.21 8.95
N LEU A 49 -17.40 -5.80 8.75
CA LEU A 49 -16.36 -5.90 9.78
C LEU A 49 -15.68 -4.54 10.04
N SER A 50 -15.53 -3.69 9.00
CA SER A 50 -14.96 -2.35 9.15
C SER A 50 -15.74 -1.42 10.11
N LYS A 51 -17.02 -1.74 10.38
CA LYS A 51 -17.86 -0.98 11.31
C LYS A 51 -17.60 -1.30 12.78
N THR A 52 -16.89 -2.39 13.06
CA THR A 52 -16.63 -2.87 14.42
C THR A 52 -15.15 -3.19 14.58
N PRO A 53 -14.25 -2.20 14.74
CA PRO A 53 -12.81 -2.41 14.78
C PRO A 53 -12.33 -3.42 15.83
N THR A 54 -13.07 -3.61 16.93
CA THR A 54 -12.73 -4.56 18.00
C THR A 54 -12.76 -6.03 17.55
N VAL A 55 -13.38 -6.35 16.41
CA VAL A 55 -13.31 -7.73 15.86
C VAL A 55 -11.85 -8.13 15.56
N PHE A 56 -11.00 -7.17 15.20
CA PHE A 56 -9.59 -7.41 14.89
C PHE A 56 -8.73 -7.68 16.13
N ASP A 57 -9.23 -7.40 17.34
CA ASP A 57 -8.52 -7.65 18.60
C ASP A 57 -8.57 -9.12 19.02
N THR A 58 -9.33 -9.94 18.28
CA THR A 58 -9.49 -11.38 18.52
C THR A 58 -9.41 -12.13 17.19
N SER A 59 -9.46 -13.46 17.23
CA SER A 59 -9.42 -14.27 16.01
C SER A 59 -10.58 -13.93 15.07
N ASN A 60 -10.26 -13.46 13.86
CA ASN A 60 -11.23 -12.88 12.91
C ASN A 60 -11.10 -13.43 11.48
N ALA A 61 -10.31 -14.49 11.29
CA ALA A 61 -10.01 -15.16 10.02
C ALA A 61 -9.34 -14.30 8.92
N LEU A 62 -9.22 -12.99 9.09
CA LEU A 62 -8.51 -12.10 8.15
C LEU A 62 -7.07 -11.88 8.57
N PHE A 63 -6.86 -11.42 9.80
CA PHE A 63 -5.53 -11.05 10.31
C PHE A 63 -5.26 -11.61 11.69
N ASN A 64 -3.97 -11.86 11.97
CA ASN A 64 -3.47 -12.27 13.28
C ASN A 64 -3.73 -11.16 14.33
N PRO A 65 -4.41 -11.45 15.45
CA PRO A 65 -4.74 -10.43 16.45
C PRO A 65 -3.57 -10.02 17.37
N ASP A 66 -2.52 -10.83 17.44
CA ASP A 66 -1.50 -10.74 18.48
C ASP A 66 -0.15 -10.25 17.96
N TYR A 67 0.20 -10.60 16.73
CA TYR A 67 1.55 -10.43 16.22
C TYR A 67 1.78 -9.05 15.58
N VAL A 68 3.04 -8.58 15.64
CA VAL A 68 3.59 -7.43 14.89
C VAL A 68 2.99 -6.05 15.20
N LYS A 69 2.63 -5.80 16.46
CA LYS A 69 2.22 -4.47 16.93
C LYS A 69 2.76 -4.17 18.33
N GLY A 70 2.67 -2.92 18.77
CA GLY A 70 3.07 -2.56 20.14
C GLY A 70 2.43 -3.46 21.18
N ASN A 71 3.22 -3.95 22.15
CA ASN A 71 2.78 -5.00 23.09
C ASN A 71 1.54 -4.59 23.93
N ASN A 72 1.33 -3.29 24.12
CA ASN A 72 0.21 -2.74 24.89
C ASN A 72 -0.90 -2.15 24.01
N LEU A 73 -0.86 -2.37 22.69
CA LEU A 73 -1.83 -1.85 21.74
C LEU A 73 -2.74 -2.96 21.21
N THR A 74 -4.00 -2.62 20.99
CA THR A 74 -4.97 -3.47 20.27
C THR A 74 -5.07 -3.04 18.80
N TRP A 75 -5.58 -3.91 17.93
CA TRP A 75 -5.80 -3.54 16.53
C TRP A 75 -6.89 -2.47 16.41
N SER A 76 -7.92 -2.47 17.24
CA SER A 76 -8.94 -1.42 17.26
C SER A 76 -8.40 -0.02 17.60
N GLN A 77 -7.28 0.06 18.32
CA GLN A 77 -6.58 1.33 18.57
C GLN A 77 -5.79 1.78 17.33
N ILE A 78 -5.16 0.83 16.64
CA ILE A 78 -4.23 1.02 15.52
C ILE A 78 -4.96 1.23 14.18
N LEU A 79 -6.02 0.47 13.92
CA LEU A 79 -6.72 0.46 12.64
C LEU A 79 -7.75 1.58 12.58
N LYS A 80 -7.80 2.26 11.44
CA LYS A 80 -8.89 3.16 11.06
C LYS A 80 -9.54 2.66 9.77
N PHE A 81 -10.82 2.98 9.59
CA PHE A 81 -11.58 2.57 8.41
C PHE A 81 -12.14 3.83 7.75
N PRO A 82 -11.32 4.54 6.93
CA PRO A 82 -11.73 5.79 6.33
C PRO A 82 -12.86 5.57 5.31
N THR A 83 -13.83 6.48 5.29
CA THR A 83 -14.88 6.49 4.27
C THR A 83 -14.37 7.17 3.01
N ILE A 84 -13.78 6.38 2.12
CA ILE A 84 -13.20 6.82 0.85
C ILE A 84 -13.64 5.91 -0.29
N GLU A 85 -13.44 6.38 -1.53
CA GLU A 85 -13.68 5.57 -2.71
C GLU A 85 -12.90 4.23 -2.64
N PRO A 86 -13.52 3.09 -3.00
CA PRO A 86 -12.87 1.79 -2.95
C PRO A 86 -11.60 1.72 -3.80
N SER A 87 -10.64 0.90 -3.38
CA SER A 87 -9.51 0.57 -4.23
C SER A 87 -9.93 -0.34 -5.39
N ARG A 88 -9.02 -0.60 -6.34
CA ARG A 88 -9.30 -1.33 -7.57
C ARG A 88 -10.04 -2.67 -7.36
N PHE A 89 -9.64 -3.43 -6.34
CA PHE A 89 -10.10 -4.81 -6.09
C PHE A 89 -11.00 -4.97 -4.86
N ASP A 90 -11.47 -3.86 -4.27
CA ASP A 90 -12.39 -3.90 -3.12
C ASP A 90 -13.85 -4.00 -3.54
N GLY A 91 -14.20 -3.43 -4.70
CA GLY A 91 -15.60 -3.33 -5.14
C GLY A 91 -16.44 -2.55 -4.13
N ILE A 92 -17.68 -2.99 -3.90
CA ILE A 92 -18.60 -2.38 -2.91
C ILE A 92 -18.74 -3.21 -1.61
N THR A 93 -18.10 -4.37 -1.58
CA THR A 93 -18.21 -5.39 -0.51
C THR A 93 -17.09 -5.29 0.51
N HIS A 94 -15.99 -4.60 0.17
CA HIS A 94 -14.84 -4.41 1.02
C HIS A 94 -14.56 -2.91 1.26
N SER A 95 -13.92 -2.65 2.40
CA SER A 95 -13.54 -1.31 2.86
C SER A 95 -12.02 -1.17 2.91
N ALA A 96 -11.54 0.05 2.71
CA ALA A 96 -10.16 0.40 2.99
C ALA A 96 -9.84 0.28 4.49
N VAL A 97 -8.60 -0.07 4.81
CA VAL A 97 -8.07 -0.12 6.17
C VAL A 97 -6.82 0.73 6.25
N GLU A 98 -6.75 1.61 7.24
CA GLU A 98 -5.56 2.39 7.55
C GLU A 98 -4.85 1.78 8.75
N VAL A 99 -3.55 1.51 8.60
CA VAL A 99 -2.69 1.09 9.70
C VAL A 99 -1.95 2.32 10.20
N THR A 100 -2.13 2.66 11.48
CA THR A 100 -1.51 3.84 12.09
C THR A 100 -0.39 3.48 13.06
N ILE A 101 0.58 4.37 13.20
CA ILE A 101 1.63 4.28 14.22
C ILE A 101 1.66 5.55 15.07
N SER A 102 2.05 5.37 16.33
CA SER A 102 2.23 6.43 17.31
C SER A 102 3.49 6.17 18.13
N ASP A 103 3.79 7.03 19.11
CA ASP A 103 4.91 6.83 20.04
C ASP A 103 4.84 5.48 20.77
N ALA A 104 3.64 4.94 20.97
CA ALA A 104 3.41 3.67 21.64
C ALA A 104 3.63 2.42 20.76
N SER A 105 3.86 2.59 19.45
CA SER A 105 3.98 1.48 18.48
C SER A 105 5.34 0.75 18.56
N ILE A 106 5.75 0.30 19.76
CA ILE A 106 7.02 -0.38 20.02
C ILE A 106 6.78 -1.89 20.17
N PHE A 107 7.19 -2.67 19.16
CA PHE A 107 7.10 -4.13 19.16
C PHE A 107 8.33 -4.74 19.84
N GLN A 108 8.14 -5.71 20.75
CA GLN A 108 9.21 -6.51 21.36
C GLN A 108 10.46 -5.70 21.82
N LYS A 109 10.27 -4.54 22.45
CA LYS A 109 11.36 -3.65 22.91
C LYS A 109 12.31 -3.15 21.79
N GLN A 110 11.90 -3.21 20.52
CA GLN A 110 12.62 -2.62 19.39
C GLN A 110 12.39 -1.10 19.37
N TYR A 111 13.04 -0.38 20.29
CA TYR A 111 12.79 1.05 20.52
C TYR A 111 13.17 1.96 19.34
N GLY A 112 14.07 1.50 18.46
CA GLY A 112 14.41 2.22 17.24
C GLY A 112 13.24 2.26 16.26
N PHE A 113 12.35 1.25 16.27
CA PHE A 113 11.23 1.17 15.34
C PHE A 113 9.93 1.74 15.89
N ARG A 114 9.05 2.11 14.96
CA ARG A 114 7.61 2.19 15.19
C ARG A 114 6.92 1.24 14.23
N ARG A 115 6.28 0.20 14.75
CA ARG A 115 5.82 -0.95 13.96
C ARG A 115 4.37 -1.32 14.29
N ALA A 116 3.59 -1.46 13.23
CA ALA A 116 2.31 -2.14 13.20
C ALA A 116 2.17 -2.82 11.83
N GLY A 117 2.12 -4.16 11.79
CA GLY A 117 2.00 -4.93 10.55
C GLY A 117 0.88 -5.96 10.64
N LEU A 118 -0.08 -5.90 9.73
CA LEU A 118 -1.08 -6.94 9.57
C LEU A 118 -0.42 -8.15 8.89
N GLN A 119 -0.63 -9.33 9.46
CA GLN A 119 -0.28 -10.62 8.88
C GLN A 119 -1.57 -11.38 8.63
N PHE A 120 -1.74 -12.00 7.46
CA PHE A 120 -2.96 -12.76 7.17
C PHE A 120 -3.12 -13.91 8.17
N ALA A 121 -4.35 -14.19 8.62
CA ALA A 121 -4.59 -15.20 9.65
C ALA A 121 -4.25 -16.63 9.21
N LYS A 122 -4.26 -16.89 7.89
CA LYS A 122 -3.93 -18.19 7.30
C LYS A 122 -2.49 -18.30 6.80
N ASP A 123 -1.72 -17.22 6.92
CA ASP A 123 -0.34 -17.15 6.47
C ASP A 123 0.59 -17.67 7.58
N SER A 124 1.48 -18.59 7.23
CA SER A 124 2.39 -19.29 8.12
C SER A 124 3.76 -19.43 7.46
N PRO A 125 4.84 -19.65 8.22
CA PRO A 125 6.20 -19.62 7.67
C PRO A 125 6.46 -20.57 6.49
N GLN A 126 5.65 -21.62 6.33
CA GLN A 126 5.63 -22.50 5.17
C GLN A 126 4.17 -22.81 4.82
N ASP A 127 3.66 -22.22 3.75
CA ASP A 127 2.30 -22.48 3.27
C ASP A 127 2.15 -22.26 1.76
N PRO A 128 1.02 -22.65 1.13
CA PRO A 128 0.88 -22.56 -0.32
C PRO A 128 1.11 -21.17 -0.93
N SER A 129 1.06 -20.08 -0.15
CA SER A 129 1.32 -18.69 -0.57
C SER A 129 2.79 -18.37 -0.83
N ASP A 130 3.73 -19.25 -0.44
CA ASP A 130 5.17 -19.13 -0.73
C ASP A 130 5.69 -20.20 -1.72
N GLU A 131 4.78 -20.92 -2.39
CA GLU A 131 5.10 -21.97 -3.35
C GLU A 131 4.65 -21.64 -4.79
N GLY A 132 5.37 -22.21 -5.77
CA GLY A 132 4.98 -22.12 -7.19
C GLY A 132 5.06 -20.69 -7.73
N ILE A 133 3.94 -20.16 -8.21
CA ILE A 133 3.84 -18.79 -8.71
C ILE A 133 2.66 -18.09 -8.03
N LYS A 134 2.94 -17.06 -7.24
CA LYS A 134 1.94 -16.27 -6.53
C LYS A 134 1.99 -14.81 -6.92
N THR A 135 0.88 -14.10 -6.79
CA THR A 135 0.86 -12.64 -6.96
C THR A 135 0.22 -12.00 -5.75
N LEU A 136 1.00 -11.18 -5.04
CA LEU A 136 0.51 -10.32 -3.97
C LEU A 136 -0.11 -9.06 -4.59
N HIS A 137 -1.37 -8.79 -4.28
CA HIS A 137 -2.10 -7.59 -4.64
C HIS A 137 -2.27 -6.70 -3.42
N PHE A 138 -2.06 -5.41 -3.64
CA PHE A 138 -2.36 -4.38 -2.66
C PHE A 138 -2.51 -3.02 -3.35
N SER A 139 -3.29 -2.15 -2.75
CA SER A 139 -3.43 -0.76 -3.15
C SER A 139 -3.13 0.14 -1.96
N VAL A 140 -2.52 1.29 -2.23
CA VAL A 140 -2.19 2.28 -1.19
C VAL A 140 -2.75 3.65 -1.54
N LYS A 141 -3.10 4.41 -0.50
CA LYS A 141 -3.51 5.82 -0.60
C LYS A 141 -2.96 6.58 0.60
N GLN A 142 -2.47 7.81 0.39
CA GLN A 142 -1.98 8.64 1.49
C GLN A 142 -3.16 9.23 2.29
N ASP A 143 -3.04 9.26 3.61
CA ASP A 143 -3.92 10.04 4.48
C ASP A 143 -3.30 11.44 4.72
N PRO A 144 -3.91 12.53 4.23
CA PRO A 144 -3.41 13.88 4.49
C PRO A 144 -3.50 14.29 5.97
N THR A 145 -4.28 13.59 6.81
CA THR A 145 -4.41 13.87 8.24
C THR A 145 -3.39 13.11 9.09
N ARG A 146 -2.68 12.14 8.50
CA ARG A 146 -1.63 11.31 9.14
C ARG A 146 -0.44 11.09 8.20
N PRO A 147 0.17 12.17 7.67
CA PRO A 147 1.19 12.05 6.64
C PRO A 147 2.44 11.33 7.17
N LEU A 148 3.04 10.48 6.34
CA LEU A 148 4.32 9.86 6.66
C LEU A 148 5.46 10.89 6.65
N ASN A 149 6.37 10.83 7.63
CA ASN A 149 7.57 11.66 7.61
C ASN A 149 8.67 11.03 6.73
N LEU A 150 8.68 11.38 5.44
CA LEU A 150 9.53 10.76 4.42
C LEU A 150 11.05 11.03 4.57
N THR A 151 11.50 11.75 5.60
CA THR A 151 12.94 11.77 5.96
C THR A 151 13.38 10.45 6.61
N HIS A 152 12.44 9.65 7.11
CA HIS A 152 12.67 8.29 7.59
C HIS A 152 12.46 7.26 6.48
N GLU A 153 12.97 6.05 6.68
CA GLU A 153 12.66 4.87 5.85
C GLU A 153 11.44 4.14 6.43
N TYR A 154 10.53 3.70 5.57
CA TYR A 154 9.38 2.87 5.96
C TYR A 154 9.35 1.59 5.14
N LEU A 155 9.07 0.47 5.80
CA LEU A 155 8.57 -0.73 5.14
C LEU A 155 7.05 -0.73 5.26
N ASN A 156 6.37 -0.80 4.11
CA ASN A 156 4.91 -0.72 4.04
C ASN A 156 4.23 -2.04 3.69
N VAL A 157 4.88 -2.84 2.85
CA VAL A 157 4.48 -4.22 2.52
C VAL A 157 5.74 -5.03 2.34
N TRP A 158 5.89 -6.17 3.00
CA TRP A 158 7.07 -7.03 2.80
C TRP A 158 6.73 -8.50 2.99
N HIS A 159 7.54 -9.36 2.41
CA HIS A 159 7.50 -10.80 2.65
C HIS A 159 8.72 -11.16 3.51
N GLU A 160 8.48 -11.34 4.81
CA GLU A 160 9.49 -11.68 5.83
C GLU A 160 9.86 -13.15 5.68
N ALA A 161 11.15 -13.47 5.57
CA ALA A 161 11.58 -14.87 5.49
C ALA A 161 11.21 -15.63 6.77
N ALA A 162 10.98 -16.93 6.66
CA ALA A 162 10.48 -17.76 7.77
C ALA A 162 11.37 -17.75 9.03
N ASP A 163 12.68 -17.50 8.85
CA ASP A 163 13.68 -17.43 9.92
C ASP A 163 13.88 -16.01 10.46
N TYR A 164 13.09 -15.03 9.99
CA TYR A 164 13.17 -13.61 10.33
C TYR A 164 14.51 -12.94 10.01
N SER A 165 15.37 -13.58 9.21
CA SER A 165 16.71 -13.08 8.90
C SER A 165 16.71 -11.94 7.88
N ASN A 166 15.67 -11.88 7.03
CA ASN A 166 15.59 -10.91 5.94
C ASN A 166 14.16 -10.84 5.36
N ASN A 167 13.96 -9.95 4.40
CA ASN A 167 12.75 -9.86 3.59
C ASN A 167 13.06 -10.29 2.15
N GLN A 168 12.22 -11.12 1.55
CA GLN A 168 12.43 -11.58 0.18
C GLN A 168 12.16 -10.46 -0.85
N ILE A 169 11.06 -9.74 -0.63
CA ILE A 169 10.63 -8.55 -1.38
C ILE A 169 10.11 -7.51 -0.39
N GLN A 170 10.36 -6.24 -0.68
CA GLN A 170 10.01 -5.11 0.18
C GLN A 170 9.42 -3.97 -0.64
N PHE A 171 8.27 -3.45 -0.23
CA PHE A 171 7.68 -2.22 -0.69
C PHE A 171 7.91 -1.14 0.37
N GLN A 172 8.67 -0.11 0.00
CA GLN A 172 9.16 0.90 0.92
C GLN A 172 8.91 2.32 0.41
N VAL A 173 8.94 3.29 1.32
CA VAL A 173 8.86 4.72 1.02
C VAL A 173 9.79 5.52 1.94
N GLY A 174 10.03 6.78 1.59
CA GLY A 174 10.91 7.65 2.37
C GLY A 174 12.39 7.47 2.01
N THR A 175 13.26 8.00 2.86
CA THR A 175 14.72 8.03 2.62
C THR A 175 15.33 6.75 3.16
N LEU A 176 15.83 5.89 2.27
CA LEU A 176 16.49 4.63 2.66
C LEU A 176 17.74 4.93 3.51
N ILE A 177 17.88 4.25 4.65
CA ILE A 177 19.00 4.45 5.59
C ILE A 177 20.34 4.19 4.89
N ASP A 178 20.41 3.10 4.11
CA ASP A 178 21.64 2.71 3.40
C ASP A 178 21.80 3.42 2.04
N ASN A 179 20.87 4.31 1.70
CA ASN A 179 20.93 5.09 0.46
C ASN A 179 20.22 6.45 0.62
N ALA A 180 20.93 7.41 1.20
CA ALA A 180 20.45 8.78 1.38
C ALA A 180 20.10 9.51 0.06
N SER A 181 20.61 9.05 -1.08
CA SER A 181 20.27 9.60 -2.41
C SER A 181 18.95 9.07 -2.97
N SER A 182 18.32 8.10 -2.28
CA SER A 182 17.07 7.52 -2.69
C SER A 182 15.95 8.56 -2.77
N LYS A 183 15.09 8.45 -3.79
CA LYS A 183 13.98 9.39 -4.00
C LYS A 183 12.95 9.23 -2.88
N LYS A 184 13.01 10.08 -1.85
CA LYS A 184 12.14 9.95 -0.67
C LYS A 184 10.63 9.96 -0.97
N ASN A 185 10.23 10.75 -1.97
CA ASN A 185 8.84 10.87 -2.42
C ASN A 185 8.41 9.78 -3.42
N ASN A 186 9.17 8.69 -3.51
CA ASN A 186 8.82 7.54 -4.33
C ASN A 186 8.57 6.32 -3.45
N PHE A 187 7.51 5.58 -3.79
CA PHE A 187 7.41 4.17 -3.47
C PHE A 187 8.48 3.38 -4.23
N LYS A 188 9.04 2.36 -3.57
CA LYS A 188 10.17 1.55 -4.06
C LYS A 188 9.86 0.09 -3.80
N ILE A 189 10.10 -0.76 -4.80
CA ILE A 189 10.11 -2.22 -4.63
C ILE A 189 11.56 -2.67 -4.65
N LEU A 190 12.00 -3.29 -3.57
CA LEU A 190 13.36 -3.77 -3.36
C LEU A 190 13.36 -5.30 -3.25
N ASP A 191 14.46 -5.92 -3.68
CA ASP A 191 14.73 -7.33 -3.43
C ASP A 191 15.35 -7.57 -2.03
N ARG A 192 15.68 -8.83 -1.74
CA ARG A 192 16.36 -9.26 -0.51
C ARG A 192 17.70 -8.56 -0.26
N ALA A 193 18.42 -8.18 -1.31
CA ALA A 193 19.69 -7.48 -1.19
C ALA A 193 19.50 -5.95 -1.04
N GLY A 194 18.26 -5.47 -0.93
CA GLY A 194 17.94 -4.05 -0.90
C GLY A 194 18.09 -3.36 -2.27
N LYS A 195 18.30 -4.13 -3.35
CA LYS A 195 18.41 -3.56 -4.69
C LYS A 195 17.03 -3.17 -5.19
N GLN A 196 16.89 -1.93 -5.64
CA GLN A 196 15.64 -1.44 -6.20
C GLN A 196 15.33 -2.11 -7.54
N ILE A 197 14.19 -2.78 -7.60
CA ILE A 197 13.61 -3.40 -8.80
C ILE A 197 12.83 -2.35 -9.59
N TRP A 198 12.02 -1.55 -8.91
CA TRP A 198 11.19 -0.51 -9.51
C TRP A 198 10.81 0.56 -8.49
N GLY A 199 10.35 1.72 -8.96
CA GLY A 199 9.79 2.75 -8.08
C GLY A 199 8.98 3.80 -8.85
N ILE A 200 8.11 4.49 -8.12
CA ILE A 200 7.14 5.45 -8.67
C ILE A 200 6.89 6.58 -7.67
N PRO A 201 6.70 7.84 -8.11
CA PRO A 201 6.30 8.91 -7.21
C PRO A 201 4.99 8.59 -6.48
N ILE A 202 4.86 9.11 -5.26
CA ILE A 202 3.61 9.06 -4.50
C ILE A 202 2.55 9.92 -5.20
N ASP A 203 1.38 9.34 -5.44
CA ASP A 203 0.16 10.05 -5.83
C ASP A 203 -0.67 10.31 -4.56
N TYR A 204 -0.68 11.56 -4.12
CA TYR A 204 -1.41 11.99 -2.94
C TYR A 204 -2.93 12.08 -3.16
N LYS A 205 -3.42 11.89 -4.39
CA LYS A 205 -4.84 12.07 -4.75
C LYS A 205 -5.52 10.77 -5.12
N LYS A 206 -4.85 9.87 -5.85
CA LYS A 206 -5.41 8.62 -6.37
C LYS A 206 -4.95 7.42 -5.55
N TRP A 207 -5.69 6.32 -5.66
CA TRP A 207 -5.15 5.02 -5.30
C TRP A 207 -3.96 4.67 -6.20
N GLN A 208 -2.94 4.06 -5.62
CA GLN A 208 -1.85 3.43 -6.36
C GLN A 208 -1.96 1.92 -6.13
N ASN A 209 -2.27 1.18 -7.19
CA ASN A 209 -2.51 -0.26 -7.12
C ASN A 209 -1.26 -1.00 -7.58
N PHE A 210 -0.89 -2.06 -6.89
CA PHE A 210 0.30 -2.85 -7.13
C PHE A 210 -0.07 -4.33 -7.19
N ALA A 211 0.64 -5.05 -8.05
CA ALA A 211 0.73 -6.50 -7.99
C ALA A 211 2.19 -6.92 -8.13
N ILE A 212 2.63 -7.77 -7.21
CA ILE A 212 3.99 -8.32 -7.23
C ILE A 212 3.87 -9.82 -7.45
N LYS A 213 4.17 -10.24 -8.68
CA LYS A 213 4.26 -11.66 -9.02
C LYS A 213 5.59 -12.20 -8.51
N LEU A 214 5.52 -13.28 -7.76
CA LEU A 214 6.61 -14.03 -7.14
C LEU A 214 6.62 -15.42 -7.76
N ASP A 215 7.63 -15.70 -8.57
CA ASP A 215 7.87 -17.01 -9.18
C ASP A 215 8.96 -17.72 -8.36
N TYR A 216 8.53 -18.50 -7.38
CA TYR A 216 9.41 -19.27 -6.49
C TYR A 216 10.12 -20.40 -7.26
N THR A 217 9.53 -20.90 -8.34
CA THR A 217 10.13 -21.94 -9.18
C THR A 217 11.35 -21.43 -9.96
N LYS A 218 11.31 -20.17 -10.40
CA LYS A 218 12.38 -19.54 -11.20
C LYS A 218 13.20 -18.52 -10.42
N ASN A 219 12.85 -18.23 -9.18
CA ASN A 219 13.44 -17.13 -8.41
C ASN A 219 13.37 -15.80 -9.18
N GLN A 220 12.15 -15.44 -9.62
CA GLN A 220 11.91 -14.22 -10.39
C GLN A 220 10.73 -13.43 -9.84
N THR A 221 10.76 -12.12 -10.06
CA THR A 221 9.62 -11.24 -9.80
C THR A 221 9.23 -10.39 -10.99
N THR A 222 7.94 -10.07 -11.10
CA THR A 222 7.39 -9.13 -12.08
C THR A 222 6.46 -8.16 -11.34
N VAL A 223 6.62 -6.87 -11.61
CA VAL A 223 5.85 -5.82 -10.95
C VAL A 223 4.80 -5.27 -11.92
N TYR A 224 3.58 -5.14 -11.42
CA TYR A 224 2.48 -4.48 -12.09
C TYR A 224 2.00 -3.29 -11.28
N TYR A 225 1.56 -2.25 -11.98
CA TYR A 225 1.10 -1.01 -11.36
C TYR A 225 -0.02 -0.34 -12.16
N SER A 226 -0.89 0.38 -11.46
CA SER A 226 -1.82 1.35 -12.04
C SER A 226 -2.20 2.44 -11.03
N ALA A 227 -2.80 3.52 -11.53
CA ALA A 227 -3.36 4.60 -10.70
C ALA A 227 -4.89 4.64 -10.82
N GLY A 228 -5.56 4.95 -9.72
CA GLY A 228 -7.02 5.03 -9.63
C GLY A 228 -7.69 3.70 -9.99
N ALA A 229 -8.69 3.73 -10.86
CA ALA A 229 -9.42 2.54 -11.31
C ALA A 229 -8.83 1.88 -12.58
N ALA A 230 -7.66 2.31 -13.06
CA ALA A 230 -7.06 1.75 -14.27
C ALA A 230 -6.59 0.30 -14.07
N LYS A 231 -6.57 -0.48 -15.16
CA LYS A 231 -5.99 -1.83 -15.16
C LYS A 231 -4.51 -1.81 -14.84
N LEU A 232 -4.06 -2.77 -14.05
CA LEU A 232 -2.65 -3.02 -13.80
C LEU A 232 -1.92 -3.32 -15.11
N ALA A 233 -0.80 -2.64 -15.32
CA ALA A 233 0.12 -2.90 -16.42
C ALA A 233 1.46 -3.35 -15.87
N ARG A 234 2.16 -4.24 -16.60
CA ARG A 234 3.53 -4.65 -16.23
C ARG A 234 4.46 -3.43 -16.34
N VAL A 235 5.14 -3.09 -15.26
CA VAL A 235 6.05 -1.94 -15.18
C VAL A 235 7.51 -2.34 -14.93
N ALA A 236 7.76 -3.55 -14.44
CA ALA A 236 9.10 -4.11 -14.32
C ALA A 236 9.09 -5.64 -14.37
N GLY A 237 10.25 -6.22 -14.67
CA GLY A 237 10.48 -7.66 -14.71
C GLY A 237 9.97 -8.36 -15.98
N PRO A 238 10.19 -9.70 -16.08
CA PRO A 238 10.75 -10.56 -15.03
C PRO A 238 12.20 -10.21 -14.64
N THR A 239 12.50 -10.24 -13.35
CA THR A 239 13.83 -9.96 -12.79
C THR A 239 14.21 -11.05 -11.81
N SER A 240 15.42 -11.60 -11.92
CA SER A 240 15.93 -12.59 -10.98
C SER A 240 16.12 -12.00 -9.59
N VAL A 241 15.61 -12.68 -8.57
CA VAL A 241 15.62 -12.29 -7.15
C VAL A 241 15.75 -13.54 -6.27
N ASN A 242 16.09 -13.39 -4.98
CA ASN A 242 16.15 -14.53 -4.05
C ASN A 242 14.88 -14.66 -3.21
N LEU A 243 14.02 -15.62 -3.58
CA LEU A 243 12.74 -15.92 -2.91
C LEU A 243 12.79 -17.17 -2.01
N ALA A 244 13.98 -17.66 -1.65
CA ALA A 244 14.12 -18.92 -0.91
C ALA A 244 13.74 -18.80 0.59
N GLY A 245 13.37 -19.92 1.20
CA GLY A 245 13.23 -20.02 2.67
C GLY A 245 11.86 -19.68 3.22
N GLY A 246 10.82 -19.72 2.37
CA GLY A 246 9.43 -19.45 2.76
C GLY A 246 9.24 -18.10 3.44
N GLY A 247 8.11 -17.89 4.10
CA GLY A 247 7.90 -16.67 4.86
C GLY A 247 6.45 -16.29 5.05
N GLN A 248 6.26 -15.04 5.46
CA GLN A 248 4.94 -14.48 5.72
C GLN A 248 4.86 -13.05 5.20
N PHE A 249 3.70 -12.68 4.70
CA PHE A 249 3.40 -11.31 4.28
C PHE A 249 3.05 -10.44 5.47
N GLN A 250 3.53 -9.20 5.40
CA GLN A 250 3.35 -8.16 6.39
C GLN A 250 2.88 -6.90 5.68
N ILE A 251 1.74 -6.35 6.11
CA ILE A 251 1.09 -5.18 5.52
C ILE A 251 0.83 -4.14 6.60
N GLY A 252 1.54 -3.01 6.57
CA GLY A 252 1.36 -1.99 7.59
C GLY A 252 2.52 -1.01 7.60
N VAL A 253 2.90 -0.48 8.74
CA VAL A 253 3.97 0.53 8.82
C VAL A 253 5.06 0.06 9.76
N LEU A 254 6.27 -0.09 9.25
CA LEU A 254 7.50 -0.15 10.05
C LEU A 254 8.34 1.08 9.70
N LYS A 255 8.34 2.07 10.58
CA LYS A 255 9.19 3.26 10.49
C LYS A 255 10.54 2.98 11.14
N LYS A 256 11.62 3.19 10.39
CA LYS A 256 12.99 3.11 10.91
C LYS A 256 13.42 4.45 11.54
N PRO A 257 14.35 4.42 12.52
CA PRO A 257 14.89 5.64 13.12
C PRO A 257 15.91 6.28 12.17
N THR A 258 16.36 7.49 12.50
CA THR A 258 17.50 8.14 11.83
C THR A 258 18.65 8.40 12.81
N GLY A 259 19.85 8.68 12.30
CA GLY A 259 20.99 9.10 13.13
C GLY A 259 21.59 7.99 14.00
N THR A 260 21.45 6.73 13.63
CA THR A 260 22.00 5.58 14.35
C THR A 260 22.45 4.48 13.38
N SER A 261 23.41 3.65 13.80
CA SER A 261 23.72 2.37 13.16
C SER A 261 22.98 1.19 13.82
N ASP A 262 22.57 1.33 15.08
CA ASP A 262 21.69 0.38 15.77
C ASP A 262 20.23 0.76 15.52
N VAL A 263 19.76 0.43 14.32
CA VAL A 263 18.41 0.78 13.85
C VAL A 263 17.29 0.10 14.63
N VAL A 264 17.57 -1.03 15.27
CA VAL A 264 16.56 -1.82 16.00
C VAL A 264 16.31 -1.20 17.37
N ASN A 265 17.35 -0.74 18.07
CA ASN A 265 17.25 -0.36 19.47
C ASN A 265 17.35 1.15 19.74
N ALA A 266 17.89 1.95 18.82
CA ALA A 266 18.23 3.34 19.08
C ALA A 266 17.87 4.27 17.91
N GLY A 267 18.27 5.54 18.03
CA GLY A 267 18.12 6.55 16.99
C GLY A 267 16.94 7.50 17.19
N TYR A 268 16.88 8.50 16.33
CA TYR A 268 15.89 9.57 16.40
C TYR A 268 14.54 9.12 15.85
N GLN A 269 13.50 9.45 16.60
CA GLN A 269 12.09 9.47 16.23
C GLN A 269 11.55 10.83 16.72
N GLU A 270 10.76 11.52 15.90
CA GLU A 270 10.02 12.68 16.36
C GLU A 270 9.01 12.29 17.45
N ALA A 271 8.63 13.26 18.28
CA ALA A 271 7.65 13.08 19.33
C ALA A 271 6.23 13.34 18.82
N ASN A 272 5.23 12.76 19.50
CA ASN A 272 3.80 12.88 19.17
C ASN A 272 3.47 12.32 17.78
N LEU A 273 4.04 11.16 17.46
CA LEU A 273 3.79 10.50 16.18
C LEU A 273 2.30 10.21 15.98
N ASN A 274 1.82 10.57 14.80
CA ASN A 274 0.49 10.24 14.30
C ASN A 274 0.57 10.09 12.78
N GLU A 275 1.03 8.92 12.36
CA GLU A 275 1.29 8.60 10.95
C GLU A 275 0.48 7.38 10.54
N GLY A 276 0.10 7.31 9.27
CA GLY A 276 -0.75 6.23 8.78
C GLY A 276 -0.56 5.95 7.29
N GLN A 277 -0.84 4.72 6.91
CA GLN A 277 -0.92 4.29 5.52
C GLN A 277 -2.24 3.57 5.29
N ILE A 278 -3.01 4.05 4.31
CA ILE A 278 -4.27 3.42 3.89
C ILE A 278 -3.98 2.33 2.87
N TYR A 279 -4.62 1.18 3.06
CA TYR A 279 -4.55 -0.01 2.22
C TYR A 279 -5.94 -0.42 1.71
N GLY A 280 -5.95 -1.08 0.56
CA GLY A 280 -7.11 -1.75 -0.02
C GLY A 280 -6.68 -2.85 -0.98
N GLY A 281 -7.59 -3.72 -1.41
CA GLY A 281 -7.32 -4.77 -2.39
C GLY A 281 -6.22 -5.74 -1.95
N LEU A 282 -6.21 -6.12 -0.67
CA LEU A 282 -5.18 -6.95 -0.03
C LEU A 282 -5.47 -8.44 -0.21
N PHE A 283 -4.79 -9.10 -1.14
CA PHE A 283 -4.91 -10.55 -1.31
C PHE A 283 -3.70 -11.16 -2.01
N VAL A 284 -3.51 -12.45 -1.85
CA VAL A 284 -2.56 -13.26 -2.62
C VAL A 284 -3.35 -14.22 -3.48
N GLU A 285 -3.09 -14.22 -4.78
CA GLU A 285 -3.71 -15.16 -5.71
C GLU A 285 -2.71 -16.20 -6.22
N ASP A 286 -3.23 -17.39 -6.53
CA ASP A 286 -2.50 -18.39 -7.28
C ASP A 286 -2.39 -17.98 -8.74
N SER A 287 -1.16 -17.68 -9.14
CA SER A 287 -0.81 -17.25 -10.49
C SER A 287 -0.16 -18.37 -11.31
N ALA A 288 -0.28 -19.62 -10.83
CA ALA A 288 -0.02 -20.80 -11.63
C ALA A 288 -0.80 -20.74 -12.95
N ASN A 289 -0.24 -21.32 -14.02
CA ASN A 289 -0.80 -21.30 -15.38
C ASN A 289 -0.94 -19.91 -16.05
N GLY A 290 -0.30 -18.87 -15.48
CA GLY A 290 -0.32 -17.53 -16.06
C GLY A 290 -1.59 -16.73 -15.77
N CYS A 291 -2.42 -17.18 -14.82
CA CYS A 291 -3.52 -16.36 -14.33
C CYS A 291 -2.97 -15.16 -13.53
N ILE A 292 -3.37 -13.94 -13.89
CA ILE A 292 -3.08 -12.74 -13.10
C ILE A 292 -4.27 -11.78 -13.21
N SER A 293 -4.83 -11.37 -12.08
CA SER A 293 -5.87 -10.33 -12.01
C SER A 293 -5.25 -8.97 -12.35
N LEU A 294 -5.74 -8.30 -13.42
CA LEU A 294 -5.17 -7.02 -13.91
C LEU A 294 -6.21 -5.91 -13.93
#